data_AF-A0A914CIG4-F1
#
_entry.id   AF-A0A914CIG4-F1
#
_cell.length_a   1.000
_cell.length_b   1.000
_cell.length_c   1.000
_cell.angle_alpha   90.00
_cell.angle_beta   90.00
_cell.angle_gamma   90.00
#
_symmetry.space_group_name_H-M   'P 1'
#
loop_
_entity.id
_entity.type
_entity.pdbx_description
1 polymer ?
#
loop_
_entity_poly.entity_id
_entity_poly.type
_entity_poly.pdbx_seq_one_letter_code
_entity_poly.pdbx_strand_id
1 'polypeptide(L)'
;MAMLREHLLPWANDLFDGEEWCFQQDTAPAHKANETQEFLFEECPDFITKAEWPPYSPDLNPMDYSVWSILEAKACAKPHKTIESLKRSLLKAWDEIPLETLVKIADNFPKRLQACVEAEGGYFE
;
A
#
# COMPACT_ATOMS: atom_id res chain seq x y z
N MET A 1 -3.72 8.43 -14.71
CA MET A 1 -5.09 8.02 -14.35
C MET A 1 -5.48 6.62 -14.81
N ALA A 2 -5.02 6.11 -15.96
CA ALA A 2 -5.37 4.77 -16.47
C ALA A 2 -5.29 3.64 -15.42
N MET A 3 -4.19 3.55 -14.66
CA MET A 3 -4.05 2.54 -13.60
C MET A 3 -5.17 2.55 -12.56
N LEU A 4 -5.61 3.73 -12.12
CA LEU A 4 -6.65 3.83 -11.09
C LEU A 4 -8.03 3.49 -11.68
N ARG A 5 -8.34 4.02 -12.87
CA ARG A 5 -9.63 3.81 -13.53
C ARG A 5 -9.81 2.38 -14.05
N GLU A 6 -8.78 1.81 -14.66
CA GLU A 6 -8.87 0.55 -15.40
C GLU A 6 -8.51 -0.67 -14.53
N HIS A 7 -7.81 -0.48 -13.41
CA HIS A 7 -7.37 -1.59 -12.55
C HIS A 7 -7.84 -1.45 -11.10
N LEU A 8 -7.54 -0.32 -10.43
CA LEU A 8 -7.87 -0.17 -9.02
C LEU A 8 -9.38 -0.25 -8.76
N LEU A 9 -10.17 0.61 -9.40
CA LEU A 9 -11.61 0.69 -9.10
C LEU A 9 -12.37 -0.60 -9.46
N PRO A 10 -12.18 -1.23 -10.64
CA PRO A 10 -12.84 -2.49 -10.94
C PRO A 10 -12.47 -3.60 -9.96
N TRP A 11 -11.19 -3.68 -9.58
CA TRP A 11 -10.72 -4.68 -8.61
C TRP A 11 -11.27 -4.45 -7.22
N ALA A 12 -11.26 -3.20 -6.73
CA ALA A 12 -11.76 -2.87 -5.40
C ALA A 12 -13.27 -3.11 -5.29
N ASN A 13 -14.04 -2.72 -6.31
CA ASN A 13 -15.48 -2.94 -6.33
C ASN A 13 -15.85 -4.43 -6.32
N ASP A 14 -15.10 -5.27 -7.04
CA ASP A 14 -15.28 -6.73 -7.03
C ASP A 14 -14.85 -7.35 -5.68
N LEU A 15 -13.74 -6.88 -5.11
CA LEU A 15 -13.22 -7.42 -3.85
C LEU A 15 -14.10 -7.10 -2.64
N PHE A 16 -14.56 -5.85 -2.53
CA PHE A 16 -15.31 -5.38 -1.37
C PHE A 16 -16.82 -5.57 -1.53
N ASP A 17 -17.34 -5.81 -2.74
CA ASP A 17 -18.73 -6.18 -3.04
C ASP A 17 -19.78 -5.33 -2.28
N GLY A 18 -19.58 -4.00 -2.28
CA GLY A 18 -20.48 -3.04 -1.64
C GLY A 18 -20.15 -2.68 -0.18
N GLU A 19 -19.13 -3.28 0.41
CA GLU A 19 -18.58 -2.86 1.71
C GLU A 19 -17.77 -1.56 1.58
N GLU A 20 -17.74 -0.76 2.66
CA GLU A 20 -16.92 0.46 2.71
C GLU A 20 -15.42 0.13 2.81
N TRP A 21 -14.61 0.89 2.09
CA TRP A 21 -13.15 0.78 2.11
C TRP A 21 -12.49 2.15 1.95
N CYS A 22 -11.26 2.28 2.44
CA CYS A 22 -10.50 3.52 2.38
C CYS A 22 -9.26 3.32 1.50
N PHE A 23 -9.06 4.21 0.52
CA PHE A 23 -7.83 4.22 -0.27
C PHE A 23 -6.73 5.01 0.43
N GLN A 24 -5.52 4.45 0.45
CA GLN A 24 -4.33 5.10 0.98
C GLN A 24 -3.19 5.02 -0.04
N GLN A 25 -2.44 6.11 -0.18
CA GLN A 25 -1.21 6.18 -0.99
C GLN A 25 -0.20 7.14 -0.35
N ASP A 26 1.07 7.00 -0.72
CA ASP A 26 2.14 7.87 -0.23
C ASP A 26 2.10 9.28 -0.88
N THR A 27 3.08 10.11 -0.51
CA THR A 27 3.18 11.51 -0.97
C THR A 27 4.04 11.67 -2.22
N ALA A 28 4.19 10.64 -3.05
CA ALA A 28 4.91 10.74 -4.32
C ALA A 28 4.32 11.87 -5.21
N PRO A 29 5.13 12.52 -6.08
CA PRO A 29 4.66 13.67 -6.86
C PRO A 29 3.40 13.41 -7.68
N ALA A 30 3.26 12.23 -8.29
CA ALA A 30 2.08 11.85 -9.06
C ALA A 30 0.83 11.68 -8.19
N HIS A 31 0.98 11.22 -6.95
CA HIS A 31 -0.11 11.04 -6.00
C HIS A 31 -0.60 12.38 -5.45
N LYS A 32 0.29 13.37 -5.30
CA LYS A 32 -0.05 14.73 -4.83
C LYS A 32 -0.69 15.65 -5.88
N ALA A 33 -0.65 15.26 -7.15
CA ALA A 33 -1.24 16.03 -8.24
C ALA A 33 -2.74 16.26 -7.98
N ASN A 34 -3.25 17.46 -8.27
CA ASN A 34 -4.65 17.80 -8.01
C ASN A 34 -5.60 16.86 -8.75
N GLU A 35 -5.32 16.56 -10.02
CA GLU A 35 -6.10 15.61 -10.82
C GLU A 35 -6.21 14.23 -10.14
N THR A 36 -5.11 13.71 -9.58
CA THR A 36 -5.12 12.42 -8.88
C THR A 36 -5.94 12.48 -7.58
N GLN A 37 -5.78 13.56 -6.81
CA GLN A 37 -6.47 13.74 -5.53
C GLN A 37 -7.99 13.94 -5.73
N GLU A 38 -8.37 14.78 -6.69
CA GLU A 38 -9.78 15.02 -7.06
C GLU A 38 -10.43 13.73 -7.55
N PHE A 39 -9.75 13.00 -8.44
CA PHE A 39 -10.25 11.72 -8.93
C PHE A 39 -10.49 10.69 -7.82
N LEU A 40 -9.54 10.52 -6.89
CA LEU A 40 -9.68 9.56 -5.81
C LEU A 40 -10.76 9.98 -4.79
N PHE A 41 -10.87 11.27 -4.52
CA PHE A 41 -11.91 11.82 -3.65
C PHE A 41 -13.32 11.62 -4.22
N GLU A 42 -13.48 11.72 -5.55
CA GLU A 42 -14.77 11.54 -6.22
C GLU A 42 -15.17 10.06 -6.38
N GLU A 43 -14.21 9.17 -6.57
CA GLU A 43 -14.48 7.80 -7.07
C GLU A 43 -14.26 6.71 -6.02
N CYS A 44 -13.52 6.98 -4.93
CA CYS A 44 -13.38 6.04 -3.81
C CYS A 44 -14.43 6.34 -2.72
N PRO A 45 -14.94 5.33 -2.00
CA PRO A 45 -15.90 5.56 -0.91
C PRO A 45 -15.27 6.33 0.26
N ASP A 46 -13.99 6.10 0.54
CA ASP A 46 -13.18 6.91 1.45
C ASP A 46 -11.73 6.99 0.91
N PHE A 47 -11.04 8.09 1.23
CA PHE A 47 -9.69 8.36 0.72
C PHE A 47 -8.88 9.23 1.68
N ILE A 48 -7.70 8.74 2.08
CA ILE A 48 -6.74 9.55 2.85
C ILE A 48 -6.03 10.51 1.92
N THR A 49 -6.39 11.79 2.02
CA THR A 49 -5.85 12.84 1.16
C THR A 49 -4.38 13.16 1.48
N LYS A 50 -3.71 13.87 0.57
CA LYS A 50 -2.35 14.39 0.78
C LYS A 50 -2.21 15.32 1.99
N ALA A 51 -3.32 15.87 2.50
CA ALA A 51 -3.31 16.74 3.67
C ALA A 51 -3.39 15.94 4.98
N GLU A 52 -3.96 14.75 4.93
CA GLU A 52 -4.11 13.85 6.08
C GLU A 52 -2.91 12.91 6.22
N TRP A 53 -2.30 12.49 5.11
CA TRP A 53 -1.14 11.60 5.14
C TRP A 53 0.14 12.36 5.52
N PRO A 54 0.85 11.94 6.59
CA PRO A 54 2.09 12.60 6.99
C PRO A 54 3.23 12.32 5.98
N PRO A 55 4.03 13.34 5.61
CA PRO A 55 5.15 13.13 4.71
C PRO A 55 6.23 12.26 5.37
N TYR A 56 7.00 11.53 4.56
CA TYR A 56 8.13 10.69 5.00
C TYR A 56 7.79 9.69 6.11
N SER A 57 6.60 9.09 6.06
CA SER A 57 6.12 8.15 7.09
C SER A 57 6.03 6.71 6.57
N PRO A 58 7.16 6.06 6.19
CA PRO A 58 7.15 4.65 5.78
C PRO A 58 6.69 3.74 6.93
N ASP A 59 6.93 4.14 8.18
CA ASP A 59 6.46 3.43 9.37
C ASP A 59 4.93 3.39 9.48
N LEU A 60 4.20 4.20 8.70
CA LEU A 60 2.75 4.16 8.65
C LEU A 60 2.23 3.47 7.39
N ASN A 61 3.04 3.23 6.36
CA ASN A 61 2.59 2.57 5.14
C ASN A 61 2.74 1.04 5.22
N PRO A 62 1.64 0.25 5.20
CA PRO A 62 1.69 -1.22 5.23
C PRO A 62 2.59 -1.85 4.17
N MET A 63 2.67 -1.23 3.00
CA MET A 63 3.54 -1.70 1.94
C MET A 63 5.02 -1.57 2.34
N ASP A 64 5.39 -0.46 2.97
CA ASP A 64 6.77 -0.13 3.32
C ASP A 64 7.25 -0.84 4.57
N TYR A 65 6.46 -0.85 5.66
CA TYR A 65 6.92 -1.47 6.90
C TYR A 65 6.85 -3.01 6.90
N SER A 66 6.23 -3.64 5.88
CA SER A 66 6.13 -5.11 5.85
C SER A 66 6.12 -5.76 4.46
N VAL A 67 5.15 -5.42 3.59
CA VAL A 67 4.89 -6.22 2.38
C VAL A 67 6.11 -6.25 1.45
N TRP A 68 6.79 -5.11 1.25
CA TRP A 68 8.00 -5.05 0.43
C TRP A 68 9.12 -5.91 0.98
N SER A 69 9.33 -5.94 2.31
CA SER A 69 10.35 -6.81 2.92
C SER A 69 10.06 -8.29 2.71
N ILE A 70 8.78 -8.71 2.78
CA ILE A 70 8.38 -10.10 2.50
C ILE A 70 8.69 -10.46 1.04
N LEU A 71 8.30 -9.58 0.11
CA LEU A 71 8.53 -9.79 -1.32
C LEU A 71 10.01 -9.82 -1.67
N GLU A 72 10.80 -8.90 -1.13
CA GLU A 72 12.25 -8.87 -1.32
C GLU A 72 12.90 -10.16 -0.78
N ALA A 73 12.59 -10.54 0.46
CA ALA A 73 13.15 -11.74 1.07
C ALA A 73 12.87 -13.01 0.25
N LYS A 74 11.65 -13.14 -0.32
CA LYS A 74 11.27 -14.29 -1.14
C LYS A 74 11.82 -14.22 -2.56
N ALA A 75 11.59 -13.11 -3.26
CA ALA A 75 11.93 -12.96 -4.67
C ALA A 75 13.45 -12.83 -4.88
N CYS A 76 14.17 -12.18 -3.97
CA CYS A 76 15.62 -11.94 -4.06
C CYS A 76 16.46 -12.98 -3.30
N ALA A 77 15.86 -14.06 -2.79
CA ALA A 77 16.59 -15.17 -2.17
C ALA A 77 17.67 -15.81 -3.08
N LYS A 78 17.56 -15.59 -4.41
CA LYS A 78 18.55 -16.00 -5.40
C LYS A 78 18.76 -14.89 -6.45
N PRO A 79 19.96 -14.77 -7.03
CA PRO A 79 20.22 -13.81 -8.11
C PRO A 79 19.40 -14.11 -9.36
N HIS A 80 18.96 -13.05 -10.03
CA HIS A 80 18.25 -13.11 -11.32
C HIS A 80 19.16 -12.67 -12.45
N LYS A 81 19.08 -13.36 -13.60
CA LYS A 81 19.86 -13.01 -14.80
C LYS A 81 19.14 -12.05 -15.73
N THR A 82 17.82 -11.93 -15.60
CA THR A 82 16.99 -11.05 -16.41
C THR A 82 15.87 -10.41 -15.59
N ILE A 83 15.37 -9.28 -16.06
CA ILE A 83 14.19 -8.60 -15.50
C ILE A 83 12.97 -9.55 -15.52
N GLU A 84 12.81 -10.35 -16.58
CA GLU A 84 11.70 -11.30 -16.69
C GLU A 84 11.78 -12.43 -15.65
N SER A 85 12.98 -12.90 -15.28
CA SER A 85 13.12 -13.84 -14.16
C SER A 85 12.78 -13.20 -12.81
N LEU A 86 13.12 -11.93 -12.61
CA LEU A 86 12.78 -11.18 -11.40
C LEU A 86 11.26 -10.97 -11.30
N LYS A 87 10.60 -10.50 -12.36
CA LYS A 87 9.14 -10.31 -12.40
C LYS A 87 8.38 -11.58 -12.05
N ARG A 88 8.75 -12.72 -12.65
CA ARG A 88 8.13 -14.02 -12.32
C ARG A 88 8.32 -14.40 -10.86
N SER A 89 9.48 -14.10 -10.29
CA SER A 89 9.77 -14.41 -8.89
C SER A 89 9.00 -13.50 -7.94
N LEU A 90 8.81 -12.22 -8.28
CA LEU A 90 7.97 -11.29 -7.53
C LEU A 90 6.49 -11.70 -7.55
N LEU A 91 5.94 -12.04 -8.72
CA LEU A 91 4.56 -12.52 -8.84
C LEU A 91 4.34 -13.80 -8.03
N LYS A 92 5.27 -14.77 -8.15
CA LYS A 92 5.22 -15.99 -7.34
C LYS A 92 5.28 -15.68 -5.85
N ALA A 93 6.18 -14.78 -5.43
CA ALA A 93 6.31 -14.41 -4.03
C ALA A 93 5.02 -13.76 -3.48
N TRP A 94 4.35 -12.93 -4.28
CA TRP A 94 3.05 -12.31 -3.99
C TRP A 94 1.95 -13.36 -3.81
N ASP A 95 1.80 -14.28 -4.76
CA ASP A 95 0.79 -15.35 -4.70
C ASP A 95 0.99 -16.29 -3.50
N GLU A 96 2.22 -16.40 -3.00
CA GLU A 96 2.57 -17.19 -1.82
C GLU A 96 2.41 -16.43 -0.49
N ILE A 97 2.01 -15.15 -0.48
CA ILE A 97 1.72 -14.44 0.77
C ILE A 97 0.34 -14.89 1.26
N PRO A 98 0.23 -15.53 2.43
CA PRO A 98 -1.07 -15.94 2.96
C PRO A 98 -1.94 -14.70 3.26
N LEU A 99 -3.23 -14.77 2.96
CA LEU A 99 -4.17 -13.68 3.26
C LEU A 99 -4.15 -13.29 4.75
N GLU A 100 -4.05 -14.27 5.64
CA GLU A 100 -3.90 -14.07 7.10
C GLU A 100 -2.67 -13.20 7.47
N THR A 101 -1.62 -13.21 6.64
CA THR A 101 -0.44 -12.35 6.85
C THR A 101 -0.77 -10.92 6.47
N LEU A 102 -1.44 -10.70 5.33
CA LEU A 102 -1.88 -9.38 4.88
C LEU A 102 -2.87 -8.74 5.87
N VAL A 103 -3.81 -9.53 6.39
CA VAL A 103 -4.76 -9.08 7.43
C VAL A 103 -4.01 -8.64 8.69
N LYS A 104 -3.05 -9.43 9.19
CA LYS A 104 -2.25 -9.05 10.37
C LYS A 104 -1.42 -7.79 10.16
N ILE A 105 -0.91 -7.58 8.95
CA ILE A 105 -0.20 -6.36 8.57
C ILE A 105 -1.17 -5.18 8.68
N ALA A 106 -2.33 -5.25 8.03
CA ALA A 106 -3.35 -4.20 8.09
C ALA A 106 -3.82 -3.93 9.54
N ASP A 107 -4.09 -4.96 10.32
CA ASP A 107 -4.51 -4.88 11.73
C ASP A 107 -3.45 -4.25 12.64
N ASN A 108 -2.19 -4.18 12.19
CA ASN A 108 -1.12 -3.53 12.94
C ASN A 108 -1.10 -2.00 12.74
N PHE A 109 -1.78 -1.48 11.72
CA PHE A 109 -1.78 -0.06 11.40
C PHE A 109 -2.26 0.84 12.58
N PRO A 110 -3.35 0.53 13.30
CA PRO A 110 -3.77 1.32 14.47
C PRO A 110 -2.72 1.38 15.59
N LYS A 111 -1.98 0.29 15.81
CA LYS A 111 -0.90 0.26 16.81
C LYS A 111 0.28 1.14 16.39
N ARG A 112 0.62 1.14 15.10
CA ARG A 112 1.67 2.01 14.55
C ARG A 112 1.27 3.50 14.60
N LEU A 113 0.00 3.82 14.35
CA LEU A 113 -0.53 5.17 14.58
C LEU A 113 -0.38 5.60 16.03
N GLN A 114 -0.71 4.74 16.99
CA GLN A 114 -0.52 5.03 18.42
C GLN A 114 0.96 5.26 18.74
N ALA A 115 1.86 4.41 18.26
CA ALA A 115 3.30 4.57 18.46
C ALA A 115 3.83 5.89 17.87
N CYS A 116 3.33 6.31 16.70
CA CYS A 116 3.65 7.60 16.11
C CYS A 116 3.22 8.77 17.01
N VAL A 117 2.02 8.71 17.59
CA VAL A 117 1.52 9.72 18.53
C VAL A 117 2.36 9.76 19.81
N GLU A 118 2.70 8.60 20.38
CA GLU A 118 3.55 8.48 21.57
C GLU A 118 4.98 9.00 21.32
N ALA A 119 5.47 8.84 20.08
CA ALA A 119 6.74 9.39 19.63
C ALA A 119 6.68 10.88 19.23
N GLU A 120 5.53 11.54 19.39
CA GLU A 120 5.28 12.94 18.99
C GLU A 120 5.62 13.19 17.49
N GLY A 121 5.34 12.20 16.62
CA GLY A 121 5.67 12.24 15.20
C GLY A 121 7.11 11.84 14.86
N GLY A 122 7.90 11.38 15.85
CA GLY A 122 9.22 10.79 15.65
C GLY A 122 9.17 9.36 15.08
N TYR A 123 10.35 8.80 14.81
CA TYR A 123 10.50 7.42 14.35
C TYR A 123 10.18 6.41 15.47
N PHE A 124 9.63 5.27 15.09
CA PHE A 124 9.26 4.16 15.98
C PHE A 124 9.42 2.81 15.27
N GLU A 125 9.45 1.72 16.04
CA GLU A 125 9.55 0.35 15.51
C GLU A 125 8.31 -0.49 15.81
#